data_AF-A0A371XP82-F1
#
_entry.id   AF-A0A371XP82-F1
#
_cell.length_a   1.000
_cell.length_b   1.000
_cell.length_c   1.000
_cell.angle_alpha   90.00
_cell.angle_beta   90.00
_cell.angle_gamma   90.00
#
_symmetry.space_group_name_H-M   'P 1'
#
loop_
_entity.id
_entity.type
_entity.pdbx_description
1 polymer ?
#
loop_
_entity_poly.entity_id
_entity_poly.type
_entity_poly.pdbx_seq_one_letter_code
_entity_poly.pdbx_strand_id
1 'polypeptide(L)'
;MIDSAVPSPRRSRARRLRIAAVTAAVAAALTPGLGLTGAADAHAAPSSVAVAAGPSAPTGTDVTYELDSFTATITWSGNARKNVAGYRVFRRPAGEGAPPAEVISGDAPLTATSFTDHPPADGATYAYWVRAVDRAGHESSDSAAVYVSTADATAPEAPTSLTAQGTTAGNTLRWTAPPGDWDHFEISSDPDTRPYPDEGATTTSFTAHTDLSAPTGVSVSYRVRAVDAAGNASAYTETVTVTRPEPVGPTPALVESQVIDGAAHLWWDVNSEMTNYYHVYRRSPGEQAWTLVGTPYASSGSWVDPQPLFGYTNYYIVNVDDAGRESAPARTSVQP
;
A
#
# COMPACT_ATOMS: atom_id res chain seq x y z
N MET A 1 7.58 7.85 53.05
CA MET A 1 8.40 8.71 52.18
C MET A 1 9.00 7.84 51.09
N ILE A 2 8.23 7.51 50.04
CA ILE A 2 8.77 7.06 48.75
C ILE A 2 7.79 7.59 47.70
N ASP A 3 8.30 8.51 46.90
CA ASP A 3 7.61 9.32 45.90
C ASP A 3 7.48 8.50 44.60
N SER A 4 6.27 8.39 44.06
CA SER A 4 6.00 7.68 42.79
C SER A 4 5.96 8.69 41.67
N ALA A 5 7.08 8.84 40.98
CA ALA A 5 7.20 9.69 39.80
C ALA A 5 6.45 9.09 38.61
N VAL A 6 5.43 9.80 38.13
CA VAL A 6 4.72 9.54 36.86
C VAL A 6 5.67 9.89 35.70
N PRO A 7 5.90 8.99 34.71
CA PRO A 7 6.74 9.33 33.58
C PRO A 7 6.00 10.30 32.64
N SER A 8 6.63 11.44 32.36
CA SER A 8 6.15 12.43 31.40
C SER A 8 6.22 11.92 29.95
N PRO A 9 5.28 12.31 29.06
CA PRO A 9 5.32 11.90 27.66
C PRO A 9 6.54 12.49 26.96
N ARG A 10 7.32 11.62 26.29
CA ARG A 10 8.45 12.02 25.45
C ARG A 10 7.92 12.83 24.28
N ARG A 11 8.29 14.12 24.22
CA ARG A 11 8.11 14.95 23.02
C ARG A 11 8.89 14.30 21.87
N SER A 12 8.20 13.88 20.81
CA SER A 12 8.82 13.44 19.57
C SER A 12 9.66 14.60 19.01
N ARG A 13 10.94 14.32 18.72
CA ARG A 13 11.79 15.27 18.01
C ARG A 13 11.43 15.18 16.53
N ALA A 14 11.03 16.29 15.93
CA ALA A 14 10.79 16.42 14.48
C ALA A 14 12.00 15.85 13.72
N ARG A 15 11.75 14.84 12.90
CA ARG A 15 12.78 14.09 12.20
C ARG A 15 13.06 14.76 10.85
N ARG A 16 13.92 15.79 10.87
CA ARG A 16 14.38 16.47 9.64
C ARG A 16 15.26 15.54 8.81
N LEU A 17 14.72 15.01 7.72
CA LEU A 17 15.51 14.29 6.72
C LEU A 17 15.94 15.28 5.63
N ARG A 18 17.24 15.56 5.53
CA ARG A 18 17.80 16.24 4.35
C ARG A 18 17.97 15.19 3.25
N ILE A 19 16.96 15.03 2.40
CA ILE A 19 17.10 14.24 1.17
C ILE A 19 17.88 15.10 0.18
N ALA A 20 19.03 14.61 -0.29
CA ALA A 20 19.90 15.35 -1.21
C ALA A 20 19.23 15.49 -2.59
N ALA A 21 19.18 16.71 -3.12
CA ALA A 21 18.71 17.00 -4.47
C ALA A 21 19.58 16.27 -5.52
N VAL A 22 18.97 15.42 -6.35
CA VAL A 22 19.63 14.79 -7.49
C VAL A 22 19.56 15.75 -8.68
N THR A 23 20.71 16.21 -9.18
CA THR A 23 20.82 17.05 -10.39
C THR A 23 21.21 16.19 -11.59
N ALA A 24 20.37 16.16 -12.62
CA ALA A 24 20.68 15.55 -13.92
C ALA A 24 20.93 16.66 -14.97
N ALA A 25 22.05 16.60 -15.68
CA ALA A 25 22.42 17.55 -16.74
C ALA A 25 22.42 16.87 -18.13
N VAL A 26 21.79 17.51 -19.12
CA VAL A 26 21.86 17.12 -20.54
C VAL A 26 22.64 18.20 -21.29
N ALA A 27 23.71 17.81 -22.00
CA ALA A 27 24.56 18.71 -22.78
C ALA A 27 24.27 18.58 -24.28
N ALA A 28 24.03 19.72 -24.95
CA ALA A 28 23.97 19.82 -26.41
C ALA A 28 25.22 20.56 -26.92
N ALA A 29 25.94 19.95 -27.86
CA ALA A 29 27.14 20.51 -28.49
C ALA A 29 26.79 21.33 -29.74
N LEU A 30 27.37 22.52 -29.88
CA LEU A 30 27.36 23.31 -31.11
C LEU A 30 28.82 23.64 -31.50
N THR A 31 29.18 23.28 -32.73
CA THR A 31 30.47 23.56 -33.39
C THR A 31 30.54 24.98 -33.93
N PRO A 32 31.70 25.68 -33.90
CA PRO A 32 31.86 26.98 -34.55
C PRO A 32 32.46 26.84 -35.96
N GLY A 33 31.89 27.58 -36.92
CA GLY A 33 32.47 27.81 -38.26
C GLY A 33 32.86 29.28 -38.45
N LEU A 34 34.12 29.52 -38.81
CA LEU A 34 34.74 30.82 -39.11
C LEU A 34 34.66 31.17 -40.61
N GLY A 35 34.65 32.47 -40.94
CA GLY A 35 34.96 33.03 -42.27
C GLY A 35 34.17 34.32 -42.58
N LEU A 36 34.67 35.54 -42.36
CA LEU A 36 35.62 36.38 -43.12
C LEU A 36 34.95 37.53 -43.93
N THR A 37 35.28 38.76 -43.51
CA THR A 37 35.57 40.02 -44.26
C THR A 37 34.58 40.61 -45.29
N GLY A 38 34.19 41.87 -45.03
CA GLY A 38 33.68 42.83 -46.03
C GLY A 38 33.47 44.21 -45.41
N ALA A 39 34.08 45.25 -45.99
CA ALA A 39 34.17 46.61 -45.44
C ALA A 39 32.97 47.51 -45.79
N ALA A 40 32.67 48.41 -44.84
CA ALA A 40 32.06 49.74 -44.90
C ALA A 40 30.92 50.04 -45.91
N ASP A 41 29.75 50.39 -45.35
CA ASP A 41 29.06 51.62 -45.75
C ASP A 41 28.27 52.20 -44.56
N ALA A 42 28.48 53.49 -44.32
CA ALA A 42 27.91 54.24 -43.21
C ALA A 42 26.47 54.65 -43.52
N HIS A 43 25.51 53.78 -43.21
CA HIS A 43 24.13 54.19 -42.97
C HIS A 43 23.90 54.28 -41.46
N ALA A 44 23.46 55.45 -40.98
CA ALA A 44 23.04 55.64 -39.60
C ALA A 44 21.95 54.61 -39.27
N ALA A 45 22.30 53.63 -38.43
CA ALA A 45 21.35 52.67 -37.90
C ALA A 45 20.28 53.44 -37.10
N PRO A 46 18.98 53.12 -37.23
CA PRO A 46 17.98 53.70 -36.35
C PRO A 46 18.36 53.34 -34.92
N SER A 47 18.30 54.31 -34.01
CA SER A 47 18.49 54.07 -32.57
C SER A 47 17.60 52.91 -32.13
N SER A 48 18.19 51.72 -31.99
CA SER A 48 17.48 50.57 -31.44
C SER A 48 17.19 50.91 -29.99
N VAL A 49 15.91 51.07 -29.65
CA VAL A 49 15.49 51.06 -28.25
C VAL A 49 16.00 49.74 -27.68
N ALA A 50 16.99 49.79 -26.79
CA ALA A 50 17.44 48.59 -26.09
C ALA A 50 16.23 48.09 -25.29
N VAL A 51 15.65 46.97 -25.73
CA VAL A 51 14.63 46.28 -24.94
C VAL A 51 15.30 45.92 -23.62
N ALA A 52 14.77 46.44 -22.52
CA ALA A 52 15.28 46.14 -21.19
C ALA A 52 15.21 44.63 -20.98
N ALA A 53 16.38 43.98 -20.85
CA ALA A 53 16.42 42.57 -20.51
C ALA A 53 15.79 42.40 -19.12
N GLY A 54 14.86 41.43 -19.01
CA GLY A 54 14.24 41.06 -17.74
C GLY A 54 15.26 40.63 -16.67
N PRO A 55 14.80 40.33 -15.44
CA PRO A 55 15.70 39.94 -14.37
C PRO A 55 16.39 38.60 -14.70
N SER A 56 17.58 38.37 -14.11
CA SER A 56 18.26 37.06 -14.20
C SER A 56 17.53 36.02 -13.35
N ALA A 57 17.66 34.73 -13.68
CA ALA A 57 17.11 33.66 -12.86
C ALA A 57 17.75 33.64 -11.46
N PRO A 58 16.99 33.31 -10.40
CA PRO A 58 17.55 33.03 -9.08
C PRO A 58 18.53 31.85 -9.11
N THR A 59 19.52 31.87 -8.21
CA THR A 59 20.52 30.81 -8.07
C THR A 59 20.47 30.18 -6.67
N GLY A 60 21.11 29.03 -6.49
CA GLY A 60 21.16 28.37 -5.17
C GLY A 60 19.79 27.96 -4.66
N THR A 61 18.88 27.60 -5.57
CA THR A 61 17.58 27.05 -5.21
C THR A 61 17.80 25.71 -4.50
N ASP A 62 17.14 25.51 -3.37
CA ASP A 62 17.18 24.28 -2.58
C ASP A 62 15.79 24.01 -1.98
N VAL A 63 15.51 22.75 -1.65
CA VAL A 63 14.25 22.33 -1.03
C VAL A 63 14.49 21.33 0.11
N THR A 64 13.81 21.54 1.23
CA THR A 64 13.77 20.58 2.34
C THR A 64 12.35 20.13 2.62
N TYR A 65 12.15 18.90 3.09
CA TYR A 65 10.85 18.34 3.40
C TYR A 65 10.79 17.77 4.82
N GLU A 66 9.73 18.11 5.55
CA GLU A 66 9.46 17.59 6.88
C GLU A 66 8.31 16.57 6.77
N LEU A 67 8.60 15.31 7.07
CA LEU A 67 7.67 14.18 6.91
C LEU A 67 6.45 14.31 7.83
N ASP A 68 6.64 14.76 9.07
CA ASP A 68 5.57 14.80 10.08
C ASP A 68 4.52 15.89 9.81
N SER A 69 4.92 16.99 9.15
CA SER A 69 4.05 18.14 8.87
C SER A 69 3.75 18.32 7.39
N PHE A 70 4.18 17.37 6.54
CA PHE A 70 4.03 17.40 5.08
C PHE A 70 4.40 18.77 4.49
N THR A 71 5.54 19.30 4.93
CA THR A 71 5.92 20.70 4.64
C THR A 71 7.19 20.73 3.79
N ALA A 72 7.10 21.33 2.61
CA ALA A 72 8.26 21.64 1.77
C ALA A 72 8.69 23.09 1.98
N THR A 73 9.96 23.34 2.27
CA THR A 73 10.54 24.69 2.36
C THR A 73 11.52 24.88 1.23
N ILE A 74 11.20 25.80 0.31
CA ILE A 74 11.99 26.16 -0.85
C ILE A 74 12.77 27.43 -0.49
N THR A 75 14.07 27.45 -0.76
CA THR A 75 14.91 28.63 -0.55
C THR A 75 15.72 28.92 -1.80
N TRP A 76 16.09 30.18 -2.00
CA TRP A 76 16.95 30.60 -3.11
C TRP A 76 17.81 31.79 -2.70
N SER A 77 18.86 32.05 -3.48
CA SER A 77 19.66 33.27 -3.32
C SER A 77 18.99 34.44 -4.04
N GLY A 78 18.84 35.56 -3.35
CA GLY A 78 18.29 36.78 -3.93
C GLY A 78 19.21 37.38 -5.01
N ASN A 79 18.61 37.99 -6.03
CA ASN A 79 19.35 38.63 -7.11
C ASN A 79 19.99 39.95 -6.66
N ALA A 80 21.27 40.17 -6.98
CA ALA A 80 22.00 41.38 -6.59
C ALA A 80 21.56 42.69 -7.29
N ARG A 81 20.71 42.62 -8.34
CA ARG A 81 20.26 43.80 -9.10
C ARG A 81 19.00 44.42 -8.50
N LYS A 82 18.95 45.75 -8.45
CA LYS A 82 17.85 46.56 -7.86
C LYS A 82 16.51 46.53 -8.63
N ASN A 83 16.44 45.83 -9.77
CA ASN A 83 15.24 45.81 -10.62
C ASN A 83 14.27 44.66 -10.32
N VAL A 84 14.54 43.79 -9.34
CA VAL A 84 13.61 42.72 -8.93
C VAL A 84 12.54 43.28 -7.99
N ALA A 85 11.27 43.11 -8.37
CA ALA A 85 10.09 43.39 -7.55
C ALA A 85 9.77 42.23 -6.59
N GLY A 86 10.08 41.00 -7.00
CA GLY A 86 9.92 39.81 -6.17
C GLY A 86 10.14 38.53 -6.95
N TYR A 87 9.60 37.42 -6.44
CA TYR A 87 9.78 36.08 -6.98
C TYR A 87 8.45 35.34 -7.11
N ARG A 88 8.36 34.45 -8.10
CA ARG A 88 7.29 33.46 -8.22
C ARG A 88 7.87 32.06 -8.03
N VAL A 89 7.15 31.23 -7.28
CA VAL A 89 7.52 29.83 -7.04
C VAL A 89 6.58 28.95 -7.82
N PHE A 90 7.15 28.01 -8.55
CA PHE A 90 6.44 27.06 -9.38
C PHE A 90 6.60 25.65 -8.80
N ARG A 91 5.56 24.84 -8.93
CA ARG A 91 5.58 23.41 -8.62
C ARG A 91 4.98 22.62 -9.76
N ARG A 92 5.52 21.43 -10.00
CA ARG A 92 4.94 20.43 -10.90
C ARG A 92 5.20 19.03 -10.38
N PRO A 93 4.26 18.08 -10.51
CA PRO A 93 4.59 16.66 -10.40
C PRO A 93 5.73 16.32 -11.38
N ALA A 94 6.68 15.52 -10.91
CA ALA A 94 7.74 14.96 -11.75
C ALA A 94 7.21 13.70 -12.45
N GLY A 95 7.74 13.41 -13.64
CA GLY A 95 7.31 12.27 -14.45
C GLY A 95 6.83 12.66 -15.85
N GLU A 96 6.78 11.67 -16.72
CA GLU A 96 6.25 11.80 -18.08
C GLU A 96 4.72 11.96 -18.02
N GLY A 97 4.16 12.85 -18.84
CA GLY A 97 2.72 13.11 -18.84
C GLY A 97 2.20 13.91 -17.63
N ALA A 98 3.07 14.41 -16.75
CA ALA A 98 2.68 15.24 -15.61
C ALA A 98 1.91 16.50 -16.05
N PRO A 99 0.94 16.97 -15.23
CA PRO A 99 0.19 18.19 -15.52
C PRO A 99 1.12 19.41 -15.62
N PRO A 100 0.66 20.53 -16.22
CA PRO A 100 1.45 21.75 -16.31
C PRO A 100 1.85 22.28 -14.93
N ALA A 101 2.91 23.08 -14.90
CA ALA A 101 3.38 23.71 -13.67
C ALA A 101 2.36 24.73 -13.14
N GLU A 102 2.25 24.79 -11.82
CA GLU A 102 1.40 25.72 -11.08
C GLU A 102 2.26 26.80 -10.41
N VAL A 103 1.80 28.06 -10.42
CA VAL A 103 2.38 29.12 -9.58
C VAL A 103 1.78 29.02 -8.19
N ILE A 104 2.55 28.51 -7.23
CA ILE A 104 2.06 28.25 -5.86
C ILE A 104 2.28 29.42 -4.91
N SER A 105 3.09 30.41 -5.31
CA SER A 105 3.36 31.62 -4.50
C SER A 105 2.22 32.64 -4.50
N GLY A 106 1.13 32.39 -5.22
CA GLY A 106 0.02 33.32 -5.42
C GLY A 106 0.28 34.40 -6.48
N ASP A 107 -0.65 35.35 -6.60
CA ASP A 107 -0.66 36.35 -7.66
C ASP A 107 0.43 37.42 -7.50
N ALA A 108 0.72 37.82 -6.26
CA ALA A 108 1.71 38.85 -5.95
C ALA A 108 3.12 38.25 -5.83
N PRO A 109 4.16 38.88 -6.42
CA PRO A 109 5.54 38.41 -6.25
C PRO A 109 6.00 38.44 -4.79
N LEU A 110 6.68 37.39 -4.36
CA LEU A 110 7.27 37.27 -3.03
C LEU A 110 8.49 38.18 -2.91
N THR A 111 8.61 38.90 -1.80
CA THR A 111 9.83 39.68 -1.49
C THR A 111 10.83 38.87 -0.66
N ALA A 112 10.37 37.83 0.03
CA ALA A 112 11.22 36.87 0.72
C ALA A 112 11.98 35.97 -0.27
N THR A 113 13.09 35.39 0.19
CA THR A 113 13.89 34.42 -0.57
C THR A 113 13.66 32.98 -0.09
N SER A 114 12.50 32.75 0.49
CA SER A 114 12.03 31.45 0.97
C SER A 114 10.52 31.35 0.80
N PHE A 115 10.04 30.15 0.53
CA PHE A 115 8.62 29.85 0.42
C PHE A 115 8.32 28.51 1.07
N THR A 116 7.19 28.43 1.77
CA THR A 116 6.70 27.21 2.40
C THR A 116 5.50 26.71 1.61
N ASP A 117 5.59 25.48 1.13
CA ASP A 117 4.52 24.76 0.44
C ASP A 117 4.07 23.55 1.27
N HIS A 118 2.84 23.12 1.04
CA HIS A 118 2.26 21.87 1.56
C HIS A 118 1.82 21.02 0.37
N PRO A 119 2.76 20.34 -0.30
CA PRO A 119 2.40 19.47 -1.42
C PRO A 119 1.54 18.29 -0.94
N PRO A 120 0.73 17.70 -1.83
CA PRO A 120 -0.02 16.50 -1.52
C PRO A 120 0.89 15.39 -0.96
N ALA A 121 0.43 14.73 0.10
CA ALA A 121 1.10 13.57 0.71
C ALA A 121 0.65 12.27 0.01
N ASP A 122 0.96 12.18 -1.27
CA ASP A 122 0.58 11.11 -2.20
C ASP A 122 1.76 10.20 -2.59
N GLY A 123 2.91 10.33 -1.91
CA GLY A 123 4.14 9.61 -2.25
C GLY A 123 4.81 10.08 -3.55
N ALA A 124 4.26 11.08 -4.25
CA ALA A 124 4.79 11.52 -5.53
C ALA A 124 6.04 12.39 -5.36
N THR A 125 6.81 12.52 -6.44
CA THR A 125 7.93 13.46 -6.50
C THR A 125 7.49 14.75 -7.17
N TYR A 126 7.75 15.88 -6.52
CA TYR A 126 7.44 17.22 -7.02
C TYR A 126 8.73 17.98 -7.34
N ALA A 127 8.72 18.66 -8.49
CA ALA A 127 9.76 19.57 -8.93
C ALA A 127 9.37 21.02 -8.60
N TYR A 128 10.31 21.79 -8.05
CA TYR A 128 10.15 23.21 -7.74
C TYR A 128 11.21 24.05 -8.43
N TRP A 129 10.82 25.26 -8.85
CA TRP A 129 11.74 26.27 -9.35
C TRP A 129 11.19 27.66 -9.10
N VAL A 130 12.06 28.67 -9.25
CA VAL A 130 11.75 30.05 -8.93
C VAL A 130 12.08 30.93 -10.12
N ARG A 131 11.21 31.91 -10.40
CA ARG A 131 11.50 33.02 -11.33
C ARG A 131 11.57 34.34 -10.57
N ALA A 132 12.48 35.20 -10.96
CA ALA A 132 12.48 36.59 -10.53
C ALA A 132 11.50 37.40 -11.41
N VAL A 133 10.84 38.39 -10.82
CA VAL A 133 9.91 39.31 -11.50
C VAL A 133 10.40 40.73 -11.30
N ASP A 134 10.48 41.53 -12.36
CA ASP A 134 10.81 42.96 -12.25
C ASP A 134 9.59 43.85 -11.95
N ARG A 135 9.81 45.16 -11.74
CA ARG A 135 8.71 46.12 -11.48
C ARG A 135 7.81 46.38 -12.69
N ALA A 136 8.24 46.01 -13.89
CA ALA A 136 7.43 46.08 -15.10
C ALA A 136 6.64 44.77 -15.35
N GLY A 137 6.85 43.75 -14.52
CA GLY A 137 6.18 42.45 -14.61
C GLY A 137 6.89 41.43 -15.49
N HIS A 138 8.11 41.69 -15.98
CA HIS A 138 8.85 40.70 -16.75
C HIS A 138 9.46 39.63 -15.85
N GLU A 139 9.31 38.37 -16.26
CA GLU A 139 9.89 37.21 -15.57
C GLU A 139 11.25 36.81 -16.13
N SER A 140 12.10 36.26 -15.28
CA SER A 140 13.33 35.57 -15.68
C SER A 140 13.04 34.20 -16.31
N SER A 141 14.09 33.55 -16.84
CA SER A 141 14.08 32.10 -17.00
C SER A 141 13.95 31.38 -15.65
N ASP A 142 13.66 30.08 -15.68
CA ASP A 142 13.58 29.22 -14.49
C ASP A 142 14.94 29.14 -13.78
N SER A 143 14.92 29.06 -12.45
CA SER A 143 16.07 28.57 -11.69
C SER A 143 16.32 27.08 -11.99
N ALA A 144 17.45 26.54 -11.51
CA ALA A 144 17.61 25.09 -11.45
C ALA A 144 16.43 24.47 -10.69
N ALA A 145 15.88 23.38 -11.23
CA ALA A 145 14.80 22.64 -10.59
C ALA A 145 15.35 21.82 -9.42
N VAL A 146 14.59 21.77 -8.33
CA VAL A 146 14.87 20.94 -7.16
C VAL A 146 13.70 20.02 -6.90
N TYR A 147 13.97 18.86 -6.29
CA TYR A 147 13.00 17.77 -6.21
C TYR A 147 12.80 17.32 -4.76
N VAL A 148 11.56 16.96 -4.44
CA VAL A 148 11.18 16.36 -3.16
C VAL A 148 10.18 15.23 -3.43
N SER A 149 10.41 14.08 -2.79
CA SER A 149 9.41 13.01 -2.70
C SER A 149 8.60 13.20 -1.42
N THR A 150 7.28 13.24 -1.55
CA THR A 150 6.36 13.42 -0.42
C THR A 150 6.18 12.11 0.33
N ALA A 151 5.64 12.20 1.55
CA ALA A 151 5.18 11.00 2.25
C ALA A 151 3.91 10.51 1.56
N ASP A 152 3.65 9.21 1.62
CA ASP A 152 2.33 8.68 1.28
C ASP A 152 1.49 8.60 2.56
N ALA A 153 0.44 9.40 2.62
CA ALA A 153 -0.55 9.40 3.71
C ALA A 153 -1.94 8.99 3.21
N THR A 154 -2.04 8.44 2.00
CA THR A 154 -3.30 8.06 1.38
C THR A 154 -3.59 6.60 1.69
N ALA A 155 -4.51 6.35 2.62
CA ALA A 155 -4.92 4.99 2.92
C ALA A 155 -5.59 4.30 1.71
N PRO A 156 -5.44 2.96 1.57
CA PRO A 156 -6.22 2.19 0.61
C PRO A 156 -7.72 2.29 0.87
N GLU A 157 -8.51 1.93 -0.14
CA GLU A 157 -9.93 1.68 0.07
C GLU A 157 -10.15 0.45 0.96
N ALA A 158 -11.31 0.40 1.64
CA ALA A 158 -11.64 -0.76 2.47
C ALA A 158 -11.88 -2.01 1.60
N PRO A 159 -11.48 -3.21 2.04
CA PRO A 159 -11.93 -4.44 1.43
C PRO A 159 -13.46 -4.55 1.45
N THR A 160 -14.02 -5.37 0.57
CA THR A 160 -15.48 -5.55 0.47
C THR A 160 -15.88 -7.02 0.47
N SER A 161 -17.18 -7.30 0.57
CA SER A 161 -17.74 -8.65 0.46
C SER A 161 -17.13 -9.65 1.46
N LEU A 162 -16.85 -9.21 2.70
CA LEU A 162 -16.42 -10.09 3.76
C LEU A 162 -17.52 -11.12 4.05
N THR A 163 -17.17 -12.39 4.01
CA THR A 163 -18.03 -13.52 4.34
C THR A 163 -17.29 -14.45 5.30
N ALA A 164 -18.05 -15.17 6.14
CA ALA A 164 -17.51 -16.09 7.12
C ALA A 164 -18.33 -17.38 7.16
N GLN A 165 -17.64 -18.51 7.30
CA GLN A 165 -18.24 -19.84 7.43
C GLN A 165 -17.55 -20.60 8.57
N GLY A 166 -18.34 -21.04 9.55
CA GLY A 166 -17.86 -21.87 10.66
C GLY A 166 -17.84 -23.34 10.24
N THR A 167 -16.70 -23.99 10.46
CA THR A 167 -16.52 -25.44 10.29
C THR A 167 -15.96 -26.03 11.56
N THR A 168 -16.03 -27.35 11.77
CA THR A 168 -15.38 -27.96 12.95
C THR A 168 -13.86 -27.80 12.93
N ALA A 169 -13.28 -27.48 11.77
CA ALA A 169 -11.86 -27.18 11.60
C ALA A 169 -11.45 -25.72 11.91
N GLY A 170 -12.41 -24.79 12.06
CA GLY A 170 -12.19 -23.36 12.32
C GLY A 170 -13.19 -22.46 11.58
N ASN A 171 -13.09 -21.15 11.81
CA ASN A 171 -13.89 -20.14 11.11
C ASN A 171 -13.14 -19.65 9.86
N THR A 172 -13.71 -19.87 8.68
CA THR A 172 -13.10 -19.50 7.41
C THR A 172 -13.69 -18.20 6.88
N LEU A 173 -12.84 -17.23 6.61
CA LEU A 173 -13.13 -15.87 6.15
C LEU A 173 -12.69 -15.70 4.69
N ARG A 174 -13.48 -14.96 3.91
CA ARG A 174 -13.15 -14.56 2.52
C ARG A 174 -13.64 -13.15 2.25
N TRP A 175 -12.85 -12.36 1.52
CA TRP A 175 -13.20 -10.99 1.13
C TRP A 175 -12.68 -10.66 -0.27
N THR A 176 -13.05 -9.48 -0.77
CA THR A 176 -12.54 -8.90 -2.02
C THR A 176 -11.56 -7.79 -1.70
N ALA A 177 -10.36 -7.86 -2.27
CA ALA A 177 -9.35 -6.83 -2.13
C ALA A 177 -9.81 -5.51 -2.80
N PRO A 178 -9.45 -4.34 -2.23
CA PRO A 178 -9.66 -3.07 -2.90
C PRO A 178 -8.77 -2.96 -4.17
N PRO A 179 -9.14 -2.11 -5.14
CA PRO A 179 -8.22 -1.71 -6.20
C PRO A 179 -7.11 -0.82 -5.63
N GLY A 180 -6.02 -0.66 -6.38
CA GLY A 180 -4.92 0.23 -5.99
C GLY A 180 -3.83 -0.46 -5.19
N ASP A 181 -3.06 0.34 -4.45
CA ASP A 181 -1.88 -0.10 -3.72
C ASP A 181 -2.28 -0.59 -2.31
N TRP A 182 -2.06 -1.87 -2.04
CA TRP A 182 -2.17 -2.49 -0.73
C TRP A 182 -1.09 -3.56 -0.60
N ASP A 183 -0.55 -3.72 0.60
CA ASP A 183 0.53 -4.66 0.93
C ASP A 183 0.00 -5.90 1.66
N HIS A 184 -0.85 -5.70 2.68
CA HIS A 184 -1.46 -6.78 3.44
C HIS A 184 -2.84 -6.41 4.00
N PHE A 185 -3.52 -7.41 4.53
CA PHE A 185 -4.76 -7.27 5.27
C PHE A 185 -4.53 -7.54 6.75
N GLU A 186 -5.24 -6.79 7.59
CA GLU A 186 -5.31 -7.02 9.03
C GLU A 186 -6.71 -7.51 9.40
N ILE A 187 -6.76 -8.63 10.11
CA ILE A 187 -7.98 -9.29 10.56
C ILE A 187 -8.10 -9.07 12.06
N SER A 188 -9.20 -8.47 12.46
CA SER A 188 -9.55 -8.27 13.86
C SER A 188 -10.71 -9.20 14.21
N SER A 189 -10.58 -9.94 15.32
CA SER A 189 -11.56 -10.91 15.82
C SER A 189 -11.93 -10.61 17.26
N ASP A 190 -13.21 -10.65 17.58
CA ASP A 190 -13.70 -10.54 18.96
C ASP A 190 -14.58 -11.75 19.31
N PRO A 191 -14.15 -12.62 20.26
CA PRO A 191 -14.88 -13.81 20.63
C PRO A 191 -16.10 -13.56 21.53
N ASP A 192 -16.49 -12.31 21.84
CA ASP A 192 -17.59 -12.07 22.77
C ASP A 192 -18.23 -10.68 22.65
N THR A 193 -18.56 -10.20 21.45
CA THR A 193 -19.16 -8.85 21.19
C THR A 193 -18.45 -7.68 21.91
N ARG A 194 -17.23 -7.89 22.41
CA ARG A 194 -16.45 -6.89 23.14
C ARG A 194 -15.90 -5.90 22.10
N PRO A 195 -15.37 -4.74 22.53
CA PRO A 195 -14.60 -3.90 21.64
C PRO A 195 -13.33 -4.66 21.24
N TYR A 196 -13.16 -4.86 19.94
CA TYR A 196 -11.94 -5.35 19.31
C TYR A 196 -10.71 -4.73 19.99
N PRO A 197 -9.82 -5.51 20.62
CA PRO A 197 -8.56 -4.95 21.07
C PRO A 197 -7.78 -4.50 19.84
N ASP A 198 -7.38 -3.23 19.81
CA ASP A 198 -6.49 -2.69 18.76
C ASP A 198 -5.09 -3.35 18.80
N GLU A 199 -4.83 -4.20 19.78
CA GLU A 199 -3.61 -5.02 19.90
C GLU A 199 -3.88 -6.48 19.51
N GLY A 200 -3.22 -6.97 18.46
CA GLY A 200 -3.20 -8.40 18.11
C GLY A 200 -3.90 -8.81 16.80
N ALA A 201 -4.06 -7.91 15.83
CA ALA A 201 -4.61 -8.27 14.52
C ALA A 201 -3.75 -9.33 13.81
N THR A 202 -4.41 -10.32 13.20
CA THR A 202 -3.73 -11.31 12.36
C THR A 202 -3.52 -10.74 10.97
N THR A 203 -2.30 -10.83 10.43
CA THR A 203 -1.98 -10.28 9.11
C THR A 203 -1.91 -11.34 8.02
N THR A 204 -2.27 -10.99 6.79
CA THR A 204 -2.19 -11.89 5.62
C THR A 204 -2.12 -11.08 4.33
N SER A 205 -1.36 -11.54 3.33
CA SER A 205 -1.35 -10.98 1.97
C SER A 205 -2.36 -11.65 1.04
N PHE A 206 -3.20 -12.54 1.57
CA PHE A 206 -4.24 -13.26 0.83
C PHE A 206 -5.63 -12.70 1.13
N THR A 207 -6.59 -12.92 0.25
CA THR A 207 -7.99 -12.48 0.40
C THR A 207 -8.87 -13.46 1.19
N ALA A 208 -8.24 -14.32 1.98
CA ALA A 208 -8.91 -15.33 2.79
C ALA A 208 -8.07 -15.68 4.02
N HIS A 209 -8.72 -16.24 5.04
CA HIS A 209 -8.07 -16.72 6.27
C HIS A 209 -8.95 -17.74 7.00
N THR A 210 -8.36 -18.75 7.62
CA THR A 210 -9.07 -19.63 8.56
C THR A 210 -8.53 -19.41 9.97
N ASP A 211 -9.37 -18.87 10.85
CA ASP A 211 -9.12 -18.82 12.28
C ASP A 211 -9.35 -20.21 12.90
N LEU A 212 -8.24 -20.93 13.09
CA LEU A 212 -8.20 -22.25 13.72
C LEU A 212 -8.34 -22.19 15.25
N SER A 213 -8.14 -21.00 15.84
CA SER A 213 -8.15 -20.78 17.28
C SER A 213 -9.54 -20.44 17.83
N ALA A 214 -10.49 -20.09 16.96
CA ALA A 214 -11.87 -19.80 17.30
C ALA A 214 -12.47 -20.90 18.21
N PRO A 215 -13.04 -20.54 19.38
CA PRO A 215 -13.68 -21.49 20.27
C PRO A 215 -14.92 -22.12 19.63
N THR A 216 -15.14 -23.41 19.86
CA THR A 216 -16.36 -24.12 19.41
C THR A 216 -17.57 -23.67 20.22
N GLY A 217 -18.72 -23.55 19.56
CA GLY A 217 -19.99 -23.14 20.18
C GLY A 217 -20.10 -21.65 20.51
N VAL A 218 -19.05 -20.87 20.30
CA VAL A 218 -19.01 -19.43 20.59
C VAL A 218 -19.01 -18.62 19.30
N SER A 219 -19.85 -17.60 19.25
CA SER A 219 -19.91 -16.67 18.12
C SER A 219 -18.75 -15.70 18.16
N VAL A 220 -18.01 -15.61 17.05
CA VAL A 220 -16.89 -14.69 16.90
C VAL A 220 -17.24 -13.68 15.81
N SER A 221 -16.99 -12.41 16.08
CA SER A 221 -17.16 -11.32 15.12
C SER A 221 -15.83 -10.97 14.47
N TYR A 222 -15.82 -10.81 13.14
CA TYR A 222 -14.64 -10.51 12.34
C TYR A 222 -14.85 -9.28 11.49
N ARG A 223 -13.79 -8.49 11.35
CA ARG A 223 -13.67 -7.40 10.38
C ARG A 223 -12.26 -7.36 9.79
N VAL A 224 -12.12 -6.87 8.57
CA VAL A 224 -10.84 -6.86 7.84
C VAL A 224 -10.57 -5.45 7.29
N ARG A 225 -9.32 -4.99 7.32
CA ARG A 225 -8.88 -3.76 6.64
C ARG A 225 -7.65 -4.04 5.78
N ALA A 226 -7.43 -3.21 4.77
CA ALA A 226 -6.20 -3.22 3.97
C ALA A 226 -5.19 -2.22 4.54
N VAL A 227 -3.91 -2.51 4.36
CA VAL A 227 -2.79 -1.65 4.73
C VAL A 227 -1.84 -1.58 3.54
N ASP A 228 -1.39 -0.39 3.16
CA ASP A 228 -0.39 -0.20 2.10
C ASP A 228 1.05 -0.40 2.59
N ALA A 229 2.02 -0.31 1.68
CA ALA A 229 3.44 -0.43 1.99
C ALA A 229 3.98 0.75 2.83
N ALA A 230 3.30 1.90 2.84
CA ALA A 230 3.62 3.05 3.67
C ALA A 230 3.06 2.92 5.11
N GLY A 231 2.20 1.93 5.36
CA GLY A 231 1.55 1.65 6.64
C GLY A 231 0.23 2.39 6.84
N ASN A 232 -0.34 3.01 5.80
CA ASN A 232 -1.66 3.63 5.90
C ASN A 232 -2.74 2.53 5.88
N ALA A 233 -3.63 2.58 6.85
CA ALA A 233 -4.68 1.58 7.02
C ALA A 233 -6.04 2.11 6.54
N SER A 234 -6.74 1.31 5.74
CA SER A 234 -8.11 1.59 5.32
C SER A 234 -9.08 1.56 6.52
N ALA A 235 -10.31 2.02 6.27
CA ALA A 235 -11.42 1.63 7.14
C ALA A 235 -11.59 0.09 7.15
N TYR A 236 -12.14 -0.44 8.24
CA TYR A 236 -12.54 -1.84 8.29
C TYR A 236 -13.77 -2.10 7.42
N THR A 237 -13.91 -3.33 6.94
CA THR A 237 -15.16 -3.87 6.39
C THR A 237 -16.28 -3.78 7.42
N GLU A 238 -17.52 -3.95 6.94
CA GLU A 238 -18.61 -4.38 7.82
C GLU A 238 -18.24 -5.68 8.58
N THR A 239 -18.77 -5.81 9.79
CA THR A 239 -18.49 -6.98 10.64
C THR A 239 -19.36 -8.16 10.21
N VAL A 240 -18.77 -9.35 10.19
CA VAL A 240 -19.49 -10.62 10.07
C VAL A 240 -19.35 -11.43 11.36
N THR A 241 -20.45 -12.05 11.79
CA THR A 241 -20.45 -12.91 12.98
C THR A 241 -20.69 -14.35 12.54
N VAL A 242 -19.87 -15.26 13.07
CA VAL A 242 -19.98 -16.69 12.77
C VAL A 242 -19.64 -17.51 14.00
N THR A 243 -20.29 -18.66 14.14
CA THR A 243 -20.04 -19.61 15.22
C THR A 243 -19.30 -20.82 14.66
N ARG A 244 -18.21 -21.22 15.31
CA ARG A 244 -17.56 -22.50 15.00
C ARG A 244 -18.41 -23.64 15.57
N PRO A 245 -18.96 -24.56 14.76
CA PRO A 245 -19.81 -25.64 15.28
C PRO A 245 -19.05 -26.56 16.24
N GLU A 246 -19.77 -27.11 17.23
CA GLU A 246 -19.25 -28.21 18.03
C GLU A 246 -19.22 -29.51 17.22
N PRO A 247 -18.12 -30.27 17.25
CA PRO A 247 -18.02 -31.53 16.53
C PRO A 247 -18.93 -32.61 17.15
N VAL A 248 -19.51 -33.47 16.31
CA VAL A 248 -20.32 -34.63 16.75
C VAL A 248 -19.83 -35.95 16.16
N GLY A 249 -20.00 -37.03 16.91
CA GLY A 249 -19.57 -38.36 16.46
C GLY A 249 -18.05 -38.56 16.46
N PRO A 250 -17.57 -39.71 15.98
CA PRO A 250 -16.16 -40.04 15.99
C PRO A 250 -15.41 -39.28 14.90
N THR A 251 -14.14 -38.98 15.13
CA THR A 251 -13.23 -38.51 14.07
C THR A 251 -12.87 -39.66 13.14
N PRO A 252 -12.84 -39.48 11.80
CA PRO A 252 -12.30 -40.47 10.88
C PRO A 252 -10.86 -40.86 11.25
N ALA A 253 -10.51 -42.15 11.17
CA ALA A 253 -9.14 -42.59 11.37
C ALA A 253 -8.42 -42.61 10.01
N LEU A 254 -7.53 -41.65 9.77
CA LEU A 254 -6.77 -41.58 8.53
C LEU A 254 -5.70 -42.67 8.51
N VAL A 255 -5.71 -43.49 7.46
CA VAL A 255 -4.80 -44.64 7.31
C VAL A 255 -3.57 -44.24 6.51
N GLU A 256 -3.78 -43.59 5.35
CA GLU A 256 -2.71 -43.25 4.43
C GLU A 256 -3.10 -42.07 3.54
N SER A 257 -2.11 -41.33 3.06
CA SER A 257 -2.28 -40.35 2.00
C SER A 257 -1.00 -40.22 1.17
N GLN A 258 -1.12 -40.24 -0.15
CA GLN A 258 0.02 -40.11 -1.08
C GLN A 258 -0.44 -39.63 -2.46
N VAL A 259 0.51 -39.23 -3.30
CA VAL A 259 0.26 -38.91 -4.72
C VAL A 259 0.41 -40.16 -5.57
N ILE A 260 -0.61 -40.50 -6.35
CA ILE A 260 -0.58 -41.58 -7.34
C ILE A 260 -1.03 -40.99 -8.68
N ASP A 261 -0.25 -41.19 -9.74
CA ASP A 261 -0.54 -40.69 -11.09
C ASP A 261 -0.88 -39.18 -11.16
N GLY A 262 -0.27 -38.39 -10.27
CA GLY A 262 -0.45 -36.94 -10.18
C GLY A 262 -1.70 -36.48 -9.40
N ALA A 263 -2.48 -37.41 -8.84
CA ALA A 263 -3.66 -37.14 -8.03
C ALA A 263 -3.39 -37.42 -6.55
N ALA A 264 -4.08 -36.69 -5.65
CA ALA A 264 -3.99 -36.95 -4.21
C ALA A 264 -4.93 -38.09 -3.84
N HIS A 265 -4.40 -39.18 -3.31
CA HIS A 265 -5.21 -40.28 -2.79
C HIS A 265 -5.20 -40.27 -1.26
N LEU A 266 -6.38 -40.38 -0.66
CA LEU A 266 -6.60 -40.38 0.78
C LEU A 266 -7.35 -41.67 1.16
N TRP A 267 -6.91 -42.34 2.23
CA TRP A 267 -7.56 -43.54 2.78
C TRP A 267 -7.81 -43.40 4.27
N TRP A 268 -8.92 -43.96 4.73
CA TRP A 268 -9.34 -43.93 6.12
C TRP A 268 -10.16 -45.16 6.49
N ASP A 269 -10.23 -45.46 7.79
CA ASP A 269 -11.10 -46.50 8.29
C ASP A 269 -12.56 -46.07 8.19
N VAL A 270 -13.38 -46.96 7.63
CA VAL A 270 -14.83 -46.74 7.50
C VAL A 270 -15.49 -46.87 8.87
N ASN A 271 -16.30 -45.87 9.24
CA ASN A 271 -17.15 -45.92 10.43
C ASN A 271 -18.60 -45.62 10.06
N SER A 272 -19.24 -46.58 9.40
CA SER A 272 -20.57 -46.41 8.80
C SER A 272 -21.73 -46.40 9.80
N GLU A 273 -21.51 -46.79 11.07
CA GLU A 273 -22.60 -46.88 12.05
C GLU A 273 -23.10 -45.50 12.52
N MET A 274 -22.27 -44.46 12.39
CA MET A 274 -22.59 -43.08 12.80
C MET A 274 -22.36 -42.05 11.69
N THR A 275 -22.08 -42.52 10.46
CA THR A 275 -21.69 -41.68 9.33
C THR A 275 -22.61 -41.97 8.16
N ASN A 276 -23.18 -40.93 7.55
CA ASN A 276 -23.94 -41.04 6.32
C ASN A 276 -23.06 -40.79 5.08
N TYR A 277 -22.20 -39.77 5.18
CA TYR A 277 -21.15 -39.46 4.21
C TYR A 277 -20.00 -38.75 4.91
N TYR A 278 -18.89 -38.58 4.19
CA TYR A 278 -17.77 -37.77 4.63
C TYR A 278 -17.79 -36.43 3.89
N HIS A 279 -17.23 -35.39 4.51
CA HIS A 279 -16.76 -34.23 3.78
C HIS A 279 -15.24 -34.23 3.72
N VAL A 280 -14.70 -34.03 2.52
CA VAL A 280 -13.26 -33.85 2.28
C VAL A 280 -13.02 -32.40 1.92
N TYR A 281 -12.21 -31.72 2.73
CA TYR A 281 -11.83 -30.33 2.53
C TYR A 281 -10.36 -30.24 2.14
N ARG A 282 -10.05 -29.28 1.27
CA ARG A 282 -8.69 -29.00 0.79
C ARG A 282 -8.28 -27.57 1.08
N ARG A 283 -6.99 -27.38 1.34
CA ARG A 283 -6.31 -26.09 1.35
C ARG A 283 -4.93 -26.23 0.70
N SER A 284 -4.77 -25.59 -0.45
CA SER A 284 -3.52 -25.62 -1.25
C SER A 284 -2.46 -24.65 -0.70
N PRO A 285 -1.18 -24.77 -1.09
CA PRO A 285 -0.19 -23.72 -0.82
C PRO A 285 -0.65 -22.36 -1.35
N GLY A 286 -0.57 -21.33 -0.51
CA GLY A 286 -1.06 -19.99 -0.86
C GLY A 286 -2.58 -19.82 -0.74
N GLU A 287 -3.32 -20.88 -0.43
CA GLU A 287 -4.71 -20.75 0.03
C GLU A 287 -4.73 -20.71 1.55
N GLN A 288 -5.42 -19.72 2.10
CA GLN A 288 -5.56 -19.55 3.54
C GLN A 288 -6.92 -20.02 4.05
N ALA A 289 -7.82 -20.44 3.15
CA ALA A 289 -9.17 -20.89 3.44
C ALA A 289 -9.43 -22.31 2.93
N TRP A 290 -10.15 -23.10 3.72
CA TRP A 290 -10.60 -24.43 3.32
C TRP A 290 -11.71 -24.37 2.26
N THR A 291 -11.72 -25.38 1.40
CA THR A 291 -12.74 -25.57 0.36
C THR A 291 -13.22 -27.01 0.39
N LEU A 292 -14.54 -27.24 0.38
CA LEU A 292 -15.12 -28.58 0.25
C LEU A 292 -14.87 -29.11 -1.16
N VAL A 293 -14.17 -30.24 -1.28
CA VAL A 293 -13.77 -30.83 -2.57
C VAL A 293 -14.41 -32.19 -2.84
N GLY A 294 -14.99 -32.83 -1.83
CA GLY A 294 -15.63 -34.14 -2.00
C GLY A 294 -16.62 -34.50 -0.90
N THR A 295 -17.62 -35.30 -1.27
CA THR A 295 -18.68 -35.82 -0.40
C THR A 295 -18.83 -37.36 -0.53
N PRO A 296 -17.78 -38.17 -0.29
CA PRO A 296 -17.87 -39.62 -0.51
C PRO A 296 -18.82 -40.28 0.49
N TYR A 297 -19.55 -41.32 0.04
CA TYR A 297 -20.50 -42.06 0.87
C TYR A 297 -19.83 -42.73 2.06
N ALA A 298 -20.57 -42.97 3.15
CA ALA A 298 -20.04 -43.58 4.38
C ALA A 298 -19.39 -44.95 4.20
N SER A 299 -19.73 -45.71 3.15
CA SER A 299 -19.08 -46.98 2.82
C SER A 299 -17.71 -46.81 2.13
N SER A 300 -17.32 -45.59 1.78
CA SER A 300 -16.07 -45.30 1.08
C SER A 300 -14.94 -45.09 2.09
N GLY A 301 -13.95 -45.97 2.09
CA GLY A 301 -12.71 -45.82 2.86
C GLY A 301 -11.61 -45.07 2.13
N SER A 302 -11.95 -44.37 1.04
CA SER A 302 -10.98 -43.65 0.21
C SER A 302 -11.61 -42.56 -0.64
N TRP A 303 -10.81 -41.55 -0.99
CA TRP A 303 -11.17 -40.53 -1.97
C TRP A 303 -9.95 -40.03 -2.74
N VAL A 304 -10.18 -39.56 -3.96
CA VAL A 304 -9.14 -39.07 -4.87
C VAL A 304 -9.43 -37.63 -5.23
N ASP A 305 -8.46 -36.74 -4.99
CA ASP A 305 -8.45 -35.40 -5.56
C ASP A 305 -7.86 -35.47 -6.97
N PRO A 306 -8.66 -35.31 -8.04
CA PRO A 306 -8.17 -35.43 -9.40
C PRO A 306 -7.33 -34.22 -9.85
N GLN A 307 -7.21 -33.17 -9.01
CA GLN A 307 -6.46 -31.98 -9.38
C GLN A 307 -4.94 -32.20 -9.20
N PRO A 308 -4.11 -31.74 -10.16
CA PRO A 308 -2.67 -31.79 -10.01
C PRO A 308 -2.23 -30.93 -8.82
N LEU A 309 -1.46 -31.52 -7.92
CA LEU A 309 -0.96 -30.82 -6.74
C LEU A 309 0.30 -30.02 -7.08
N PHE A 310 0.28 -28.73 -6.77
CA PHE A 310 1.47 -27.87 -6.81
C PHE A 310 1.95 -27.62 -5.39
N GLY A 311 2.89 -28.43 -4.90
CA GLY A 311 3.44 -28.34 -3.54
C GLY A 311 2.57 -28.97 -2.45
N TYR A 312 2.80 -28.56 -1.19
CA TYR A 312 2.17 -29.14 0.01
C TYR A 312 0.67 -28.84 0.11
N THR A 313 -0.18 -29.80 -0.24
CA THR A 313 -1.63 -29.62 -0.14
C THR A 313 -2.16 -30.24 1.13
N ASN A 314 -2.90 -29.45 1.92
CA ASN A 314 -3.48 -29.91 3.17
C ASN A 314 -4.90 -30.39 2.93
N TYR A 315 -5.28 -31.46 3.63
CA TYR A 315 -6.63 -31.99 3.63
C TYR A 315 -7.14 -32.15 5.05
N TYR A 316 -8.45 -32.03 5.22
CA TYR A 316 -9.10 -32.65 6.36
C TYR A 316 -10.39 -33.37 5.96
N ILE A 317 -10.72 -34.38 6.75
CA ILE A 317 -11.88 -35.25 6.55
C ILE A 317 -12.72 -35.22 7.82
N VAL A 318 -14.03 -35.14 7.67
CA VAL A 318 -14.99 -35.22 8.77
C VAL A 318 -16.08 -36.23 8.42
N ASN A 319 -16.57 -36.95 9.43
CA ASN A 319 -17.82 -37.70 9.32
C ASN A 319 -18.99 -36.71 9.34
N VAL A 320 -20.05 -37.01 8.60
CA VAL A 320 -21.29 -36.25 8.61
C VAL A 320 -22.45 -37.16 9.00
N ASP A 321 -23.17 -36.78 10.05
CA ASP A 321 -24.34 -37.51 10.55
C ASP A 321 -25.61 -37.23 9.74
N ASP A 322 -26.72 -37.89 10.10
CA ASP A 322 -28.02 -37.73 9.41
C ASP A 322 -28.60 -36.30 9.50
N ALA A 323 -28.14 -35.51 10.47
CA ALA A 323 -28.52 -34.12 10.64
C ALA A 323 -27.59 -33.15 9.90
N GLY A 324 -26.58 -33.65 9.16
CA GLY A 324 -25.61 -32.82 8.44
C GLY A 324 -24.53 -32.23 9.33
N ARG A 325 -24.36 -32.70 10.56
CA ARG A 325 -23.37 -32.18 11.51
C ARG A 325 -22.05 -32.93 11.35
N GLU A 326 -20.95 -32.19 11.44
CA GLU A 326 -19.62 -32.72 11.19
C GLU A 326 -18.93 -33.19 12.49
N SER A 327 -18.07 -34.19 12.38
CA SER A 327 -17.13 -34.59 13.44
C SER A 327 -15.97 -33.63 13.58
N ALA A 328 -15.10 -33.91 14.56
CA ALA A 328 -13.78 -33.27 14.58
C ALA A 328 -12.98 -33.70 13.33
N PRO A 329 -12.09 -32.82 12.81
CA PRO A 329 -11.37 -33.06 11.57
C PRO A 329 -10.20 -34.04 11.75
N ALA A 330 -10.12 -35.03 10.87
CA ALA A 330 -8.91 -35.82 10.63
C ALA A 330 -8.06 -35.10 9.58
N ARG A 331 -6.83 -34.69 9.93
CA ARG A 331 -5.99 -33.85 9.06
C ARG A 331 -4.87 -34.67 8.44
N THR A 332 -4.52 -34.36 7.19
CA THR A 332 -3.32 -34.86 6.53
C THR A 332 -2.73 -33.83 5.57
N SER A 333 -1.53 -34.09 5.07
CA SER A 333 -0.89 -33.30 4.03
C SER A 333 -0.28 -34.22 3.00
N VAL A 334 -0.43 -33.86 1.73
CA VAL A 334 0.12 -34.60 0.60
C VAL A 334 1.16 -33.72 -0.09
N GLN A 335 2.30 -34.33 -0.42
CA GLN A 335 3.38 -33.70 -1.16
C GLN A 335 3.56 -34.46 -2.48
N PRO A 336 3.72 -33.76 -3.62
CA PRO A 336 4.13 -34.38 -4.89
C PRO A 336 5.53 -34.98 -4.83
#